data_AF-A0A9D8HBX7-F1
#
_entry.id   AF-A0A9D8HBX7-F1
#
_cell.length_a   1.000
_cell.length_b   1.000
_cell.length_c   1.000
_cell.angle_alpha   90.00
_cell.angle_beta   90.00
_cell.angle_gamma   90.00
#
_symmetry.space_group_name_H-M   'P 1'
#
loop_
_entity.id
_entity.type
_entity.pdbx_description
1 polymer ?
#
loop_
_entity_poly.entity_id
_entity_poly.type
_entity_poly.pdbx_seq_one_letter_code
_entity_poly.pdbx_strand_id
1 'polypeptide(L)' 'MRQIDSDAVARLMERERRQFLQAHPQSAARFAQARRSLLGGVPMNWMVRWPGAFPLFVEAA' A
#
# COMPACT_ATOMS: atom_id res chain seq x y z
N MET A 1 13.63 10.76 26.84
CA MET A 1 13.03 10.30 25.56
C MET A 1 11.72 9.60 25.89
N ARG A 2 10.63 9.91 25.17
CA ARG A 2 9.35 9.23 25.40
C ARG A 2 9.41 7.84 24.77
N GLN A 3 9.19 6.80 25.55
CA GLN A 3 9.23 5.42 25.07
C GLN A 3 7.96 5.14 24.26
N ILE A 4 8.13 4.55 23.07
CA ILE A 4 7.01 4.13 22.21
C ILE A 4 6.69 2.67 22.53
N ASP A 5 5.43 2.38 22.83
CA ASP A 5 4.93 1.02 23.02
C ASP A 5 4.84 0.30 21.65
N SER A 6 5.67 -0.73 21.47
CA SER A 6 5.72 -1.53 20.24
C SER A 6 4.43 -2.30 19.97
N ASP A 7 3.74 -2.75 21.03
CA ASP A 7 2.51 -3.54 20.88
C ASP A 7 1.36 -2.65 20.46
N ALA A 8 1.31 -1.42 20.98
CA ALA A 8 0.38 -0.40 20.49
C ALA A 8 0.61 -0.10 19.00
N VAL A 9 1.86 0.08 18.58
CA VAL A 9 2.20 0.29 17.16
C VAL A 9 1.77 -0.89 16.31
N ALA A 10 2.05 -2.13 16.73
CA ALA A 10 1.67 -3.33 15.99
C ALA A 10 0.14 -3.42 15.79
N ARG A 11 -0.65 -3.17 16.85
CA ARG A 11 -2.13 -3.16 16.77
C ARG A 11 -2.66 -2.10 15.81
N LEU A 12 -2.08 -0.88 15.85
CA LEU A 12 -2.46 0.21 14.96
C LEU A 12 -2.13 -0.15 13.50
N MET A 13 -0.90 -0.62 13.24
CA MET A 13 -0.47 -1.01 11.89
C MET A 13 -1.37 -2.09 11.28
N GLU A 14 -1.75 -3.08 12.07
CA GLU A 14 -2.64 -4.15 11.60
C GLU A 14 -4.06 -3.64 11.29
N ARG A 15 -4.59 -2.72 12.11
CA ARG A 15 -5.85 -2.04 11.80
C ARG A 15 -5.77 -1.24 10.49
N GLU A 16 -4.72 -0.44 10.31
CA GLU A 16 -4.55 0.39 9.11
C GLU A 16 -4.37 -0.47 7.85
N ARG A 17 -3.64 -1.59 7.93
CA ARG A 17 -3.51 -2.52 6.79
C ARG A 17 -4.86 -3.06 6.33
N ARG A 18 -5.74 -3.46 7.25
CA ARG A 18 -7.09 -3.93 6.90
C ARG A 18 -7.94 -2.83 6.28
N GLN A 19 -7.92 -1.63 6.87
CA GLN A 19 -8.66 -0.49 6.32
C GLN A 19 -8.17 -0.11 4.92
N PHE A 20 -6.85 -0.12 4.70
CA PHE A 20 -6.25 0.15 3.39
C PHE A 20 -6.76 -0.80 2.31
N LEU A 21 -6.83 -2.10 2.60
CA LEU A 21 -7.34 -3.09 1.65
C LEU A 21 -8.83 -2.89 1.34
N GLN A 22 -9.64 -2.56 2.34
CA GLN A 22 -11.08 -2.32 2.18
C GLN A 22 -11.39 -1.03 1.44
N ALA A 23 -10.61 0.02 1.67
CA ALA A 23 -10.86 1.36 1.12
C ALA A 23 -10.38 1.52 -0.34
N HIS A 24 -9.42 0.72 -0.81
CA HIS A 24 -8.77 0.94 -2.12
C HIS A 24 -8.91 -0.25 -3.11
N PRO A 25 -10.11 -0.84 -3.31
CA PRO A 25 -10.27 -2.02 -4.18
C PRO A 25 -9.95 -1.72 -5.65
N GLN A 26 -10.20 -0.49 -6.12
CA GLN A 26 -9.89 -0.11 -7.51
C GLN A 26 -8.39 -0.06 -7.76
N SER A 27 -7.62 0.51 -6.83
CA SER A 27 -6.14 0.52 -6.92
C SER A 27 -5.58 -0.90 -6.90
N ALA A 28 -6.16 -1.80 -6.08
CA ALA A 28 -5.79 -3.22 -6.08
C ALA A 28 -5.99 -3.86 -7.46
N ALA A 29 -7.14 -3.63 -8.09
CA ALA A 29 -7.46 -4.17 -9.41
C ALA A 29 -6.53 -3.62 -10.50
N ARG A 30 -6.25 -2.31 -10.49
CA ARG A 30 -5.33 -1.68 -11.43
C ARG A 30 -3.89 -2.16 -11.23
N PHE A 31 -3.45 -2.37 -9.99
CA PHE A 31 -2.15 -2.95 -9.70
C PHE A 31 -2.04 -4.39 -10.23
N ALA A 32 -3.06 -5.22 -10.04
CA ALA A 32 -3.10 -6.57 -10.59
C ALA A 32 -3.04 -6.59 -12.13
N GLN A 33 -3.70 -5.63 -12.80
CA GLN A 33 -3.59 -5.45 -14.25
C GLN A 33 -2.18 -5.01 -14.65
N ALA A 34 -1.61 -4.02 -13.97
CA ALA A 34 -0.29 -3.46 -14.26
C ALA A 34 0.82 -4.52 -14.18
N ARG A 35 0.72 -5.48 -13.25
CA ARG A 35 1.68 -6.61 -13.13
C ARG A 35 1.81 -7.47 -14.38
N ARG A 36 0.88 -7.39 -15.34
CA ARG A 36 0.95 -8.12 -16.62
C ARG A 36 1.97 -7.53 -17.60
N SER A 37 2.31 -6.25 -17.45
CA SER A 37 3.12 -5.51 -18.43
C SER A 37 4.24 -4.70 -17.80
N LEU A 38 4.16 -4.41 -16.50
CA LEU A 38 5.17 -3.66 -15.75
C LEU A 38 5.91 -4.56 -14.77
N LEU A 39 7.24 -4.45 -14.75
CA LEU A 39 8.08 -5.11 -13.77
C LEU A 39 7.68 -4.65 -12.35
N GLY A 40 7.23 -5.59 -11.52
CA GLY A 40 6.75 -5.27 -10.17
C GLY A 40 5.39 -4.54 -10.14
N GLY A 41 4.70 -4.38 -11.28
CA GLY A 41 3.40 -3.72 -11.37
C GLY A 41 3.45 -2.19 -11.28
N VAL A 42 4.64 -1.59 -11.43
CA VAL A 42 4.86 -0.13 -11.35
C VAL A 42 5.78 0.37 -12.46
N PRO A 43 5.68 1.64 -12.90
CA PRO A 43 6.55 2.18 -13.95
C PRO A 43 8.00 2.35 -13.52
N MET A 44 8.23 2.68 -12.24
CA MET A 44 9.56 2.90 -11.69
C MET A 44 9.80 1.95 -10.51
N ASN A 45 10.88 1.18 -10.54
CA ASN A 45 11.15 0.11 -9.56
C ASN A 45 11.15 0.60 -8.09
N TRP A 46 11.57 1.84 -7.83
CA TRP A 46 11.53 2.41 -6.47
C TRP A 46 10.10 2.47 -5.89
N MET A 47 9.07 2.50 -6.75
CA MET A 47 7.67 2.55 -6.32
C MET A 47 7.18 1.24 -5.69
N VAL A 48 7.91 0.12 -5.84
CA VAL A 48 7.59 -1.14 -5.16
C VAL A 48 7.68 -1.00 -3.63
N ARG A 49 8.43 -0.01 -3.13
CA ARG A 49 8.65 0.23 -1.70
C ARG A 49 7.60 1.14 -1.06
N TRP A 50 6.55 1.54 -1.78
CA TRP A 50 5.47 2.33 -1.18
C TRP A 50 4.80 1.54 -0.05
N PRO A 51 4.38 2.22 1.03
CA PRO A 51 3.68 1.57 2.12
C PRO A 51 2.32 1.05 1.66
N GLY A 52 1.89 -0.08 2.25
CA GLY A 52 0.64 -0.75 1.91
C GLY A 52 0.86 -1.99 1.03
N ALA A 53 -0.24 -2.64 0.65
CA ALA A 53 -0.19 -3.85 -0.17
C ALA A 53 0.02 -3.56 -1.67
N PHE A 54 -0.29 -2.35 -2.11
CA PHE A 54 -0.17 -1.88 -3.49
C PHE A 54 -0.11 -0.34 -3.52
N PRO A 55 0.49 0.29 -4.54
CA PRO A 55 0.45 1.75 -4.70
C PRO A 55 -0.96 2.26 -5.00
N LEU A 56 -1.25 3.51 -4.63
CA LEU A 56 -2.47 4.19 -5.04
C LEU A 56 -2.40 4.57 -6.53
N PHE A 57 -3.47 4.30 -7.26
CA PHE A 57 -3.66 4.77 -8.62
C PHE A 57 -4.47 6.06 -8.56
N VAL A 58 -3.82 7.19 -8.85
CA VAL A 58 -4.38 8.54 -8.75
C VAL A 58 -4.94 8.97 -10.11
N GLU A 59 -6.16 9.49 -10.13
CA GLU A 59 -6.82 9.98 -11.35
C GLU A 59 -6.41 11.42 -11.71
N ALA A 60 -6.34 12.29 -10.71
CA ALA A 60 -5.91 13.68 -10.83
C ALA A 60 -5.24 14.14 -9.52
N ALA A 61 -4.39 15.17 -9.60
CA ALA A 61 -3.68 15.78 -8.48
C ALA A 61 -4.22 17.17 -8.16
#